data_AF-A0AAJ3Q8E5-F1
#
_entry.id   AF-A0AAJ3Q8E5-F1
#
_cell.length_a   1.000
_cell.length_b   1.000
_cell.length_c   1.000
_cell.angle_alpha   90.00
_cell.angle_beta   90.00
_cell.angle_gamma   90.00
#
_symmetry.space_group_name_H-M   'P 1'
#
loop_
_entity.id
_entity.type
_entity.pdbx_description
1 polymer ?
#
loop_
_entity_poly.entity_id
_entity_poly.type
_entity_poly.pdbx_seq_one_letter_code
_entity_poly.pdbx_strand_id
1 'polypeptide(L)'
;MFNNFVVKTVLIDYNKIISLKKIQTESLNLAKQDKTLAKKLTLDRIKVEVAQFIKEHKINRIFIPDNLHSAPTPYRQLVTEAIVKIVDDNPAIHLLGICEGIMNAKGIEVVSVVSDEEKQRSHLKSAPNPQKEDVPLQQIKIVPNSRLAEVIAKFLIPNENGWFSTYFPDAHSGAVSNTAENRRKLESLGYKVAAFSSEGVIEAIEDKHGNIYFQCYPEALVVKSYKNLYLSNYKERQVSTLVAIAIINDFLYRA
;
A
#
# COMPACT_ATOMS: atom_id res chain seq x y z
N MET A 1 1.97 0.00 -15.39
CA MET A 1 1.93 -1.33 -14.75
C MET A 1 0.80 -2.22 -15.28
N PHE A 2 -0.46 -1.76 -15.23
CA PHE A 2 -1.61 -2.63 -15.48
C PHE A 2 -1.94 -2.94 -16.96
N ASN A 3 -1.28 -2.32 -17.92
CA ASN A 3 -1.58 -2.51 -19.35
C ASN A 3 -1.49 -3.98 -19.80
N ASN A 4 -0.62 -4.77 -19.16
CA ASN A 4 -0.43 -6.19 -19.48
C ASN A 4 -1.51 -7.10 -18.87
N PHE A 5 -2.42 -6.54 -18.06
CA PHE A 5 -3.45 -7.29 -17.35
C PHE A 5 -4.82 -7.13 -18.00
N VAL A 6 -4.97 -6.53 -19.18
CA VAL A 6 -6.29 -6.42 -19.87
C VAL A 6 -7.37 -5.77 -18.99
N VAL A 7 -6.99 -4.79 -18.17
CA VAL A 7 -7.91 -4.01 -17.33
C VAL A 7 -8.02 -2.57 -17.83
N LYS A 8 -9.22 -1.99 -17.72
CA LYS A 8 -9.42 -0.57 -17.96
C LYS A 8 -8.85 0.22 -16.78
N THR A 9 -7.81 0.99 -17.02
CA THR A 9 -7.20 1.87 -16.01
C THR A 9 -7.77 3.27 -16.12
N VAL A 10 -8.17 3.85 -14.98
CA VAL A 10 -8.62 5.25 -14.88
C VAL A 10 -7.74 5.95 -13.84
N LEU A 11 -7.16 7.10 -14.22
CA LEU A 11 -6.34 7.90 -13.31
C LEU A 11 -7.25 8.81 -12.46
N ILE A 12 -7.14 8.70 -11.13
CA ILE A 12 -7.73 9.66 -10.20
C ILE A 12 -6.78 10.86 -10.11
N ASP A 13 -6.96 11.83 -11.00
CA ASP A 13 -6.26 13.10 -10.95
C ASP A 13 -6.99 14.04 -9.98
N TYR A 14 -6.58 14.00 -8.70
CA TYR A 14 -7.25 14.75 -7.64
C TYR A 14 -7.24 16.27 -7.88
N ASN A 15 -6.30 16.81 -8.66
CA ASN A 15 -6.30 18.24 -8.99
C ASN A 15 -7.43 18.61 -9.97
N LYS A 16 -7.95 17.63 -10.72
CA LYS A 16 -9.09 17.81 -11.63
C LYS A 16 -10.43 17.47 -10.98
N ILE A 17 -10.43 16.52 -10.05
CA ILE A 17 -11.66 16.07 -9.39
C ILE A 17 -12.02 16.99 -8.21
N ILE A 18 -11.02 17.61 -7.58
CA ILE A 18 -11.20 18.34 -6.32
C ILE A 18 -10.62 19.76 -6.42
N SER A 19 -11.43 20.76 -6.10
CA SER A 19 -10.94 22.13 -5.87
C SER A 19 -10.62 22.35 -4.39
N LEU A 20 -9.44 21.91 -3.93
CA LEU A 20 -9.12 21.90 -2.49
C LEU A 20 -9.20 23.29 -1.84
N LYS A 21 -8.64 24.32 -2.48
CA LYS A 21 -8.68 25.69 -1.96
C LYS A 21 -10.12 26.14 -1.71
N LYS A 22 -11.00 25.90 -2.68
CA LYS A 22 -12.43 26.21 -2.57
C LYS A 22 -13.06 25.45 -1.41
N ILE A 23 -12.85 24.14 -1.34
CA ILE A 23 -13.40 23.29 -0.27
C ILE A 23 -12.89 23.73 1.11
N GLN A 24 -11.61 24.06 1.25
CA GLN A 24 -11.02 24.50 2.50
C GLN A 24 -11.59 25.85 2.95
N THR A 25 -11.73 26.81 2.03
CA THR A 25 -12.34 28.12 2.32
C THR A 25 -13.79 27.97 2.73
N GLU A 26 -14.58 27.20 1.98
CA GLU A 26 -15.99 26.93 2.30
C GLU A 26 -16.13 26.21 3.65
N SER A 27 -15.30 25.21 3.91
CA SER A 27 -15.29 24.46 5.16
C SER A 27 -14.92 25.32 6.37
N LEU A 28 -13.93 26.21 6.22
CA LEU A 28 -13.51 27.13 7.29
C LEU A 28 -14.59 28.17 7.61
N ASN A 29 -15.26 28.67 6.57
CA ASN A 29 -16.39 29.59 6.73
C ASN A 29 -17.57 28.91 7.44
N LEU A 30 -17.94 27.70 7.02
CA LEU A 30 -18.99 26.91 7.66
C LEU A 30 -18.66 26.55 9.11
N ALA A 31 -17.39 26.26 9.40
CA ALA A 31 -16.90 25.95 10.73
C ALA A 31 -16.73 27.19 11.64
N LYS A 32 -17.08 28.40 11.16
CA LYS A 32 -16.89 29.66 11.92
C LYS A 32 -15.46 29.82 12.46
N GLN A 33 -14.46 29.50 11.64
CA GLN A 33 -13.02 29.53 11.99
C GLN A 33 -12.53 28.44 12.95
N ASP A 34 -13.37 27.46 13.34
CA ASP A 34 -12.91 26.26 14.04
C ASP A 34 -12.13 25.35 13.07
N LYS A 35 -10.81 25.25 13.29
CA LYS A 35 -9.90 24.49 12.43
C LYS A 35 -10.16 22.97 12.47
N THR A 36 -10.56 22.43 13.62
CA THR A 36 -10.79 20.99 13.79
C THR A 36 -12.06 20.60 13.03
N LEU A 37 -13.13 21.37 13.21
CA LEU A 37 -14.37 21.16 12.48
C LEU A 37 -14.17 21.40 10.97
N ALA A 38 -13.42 22.44 10.57
CA ALA A 38 -13.10 22.71 9.17
C ALA A 38 -12.34 21.54 8.50
N LYS A 39 -11.40 20.90 9.21
CA LYS A 39 -10.68 19.73 8.70
C LYS A 39 -11.63 18.56 8.46
N LYS A 40 -12.57 18.31 9.37
CA LYS A 40 -13.60 17.27 9.22
C LYS A 40 -14.49 17.54 8.00
N LEU A 41 -15.02 18.76 7.89
CA LEU A 41 -15.86 19.17 6.75
C LEU A 41 -15.13 19.06 5.41
N THR A 42 -13.84 19.44 5.38
CA THR A 42 -12.99 19.30 4.18
C THR A 42 -12.89 17.84 3.75
N LEU A 43 -12.60 16.93 4.68
CA LEU A 43 -12.49 15.49 4.39
C LEU A 43 -13.83 14.90 3.94
N ASP A 44 -14.93 15.28 4.58
CA ASP A 44 -16.27 14.81 4.21
C ASP A 44 -16.63 15.26 2.78
N ARG A 45 -16.29 16.51 2.40
CA ARG A 45 -16.51 16.99 1.04
C ARG A 45 -15.65 16.25 0.02
N ILE A 46 -14.36 16.05 0.30
CA ILE A 46 -13.47 15.26 -0.57
C ILE A 46 -14.00 13.85 -0.75
N LYS A 47 -14.49 13.20 0.32
CA LYS A 47 -15.11 11.88 0.25
C LYS A 47 -16.29 11.84 -0.72
N VAL A 48 -17.16 12.85 -0.71
CA VAL A 48 -18.29 12.94 -1.65
C VAL A 48 -17.82 13.03 -3.10
N GLU A 49 -16.88 13.93 -3.41
CA GLU A 49 -16.37 14.11 -4.78
C GLU A 49 -15.67 12.82 -5.29
N VAL A 50 -14.85 12.19 -4.46
CA VAL A 50 -14.16 10.93 -4.81
C VAL A 50 -15.14 9.77 -4.98
N ALA A 51 -16.14 9.64 -4.10
CA ALA A 51 -17.15 8.60 -4.22
C ALA A 51 -18.00 8.76 -5.49
N GLN A 52 -18.33 10.01 -5.87
CA GLN A 52 -19.03 10.31 -7.10
C GLN A 52 -18.21 9.89 -8.32
N PHE A 53 -16.92 10.26 -8.36
CA PHE A 53 -16.01 9.85 -9.43
C PHE A 53 -15.91 8.31 -9.56
N ILE A 54 -15.73 7.61 -8.43
CA ILE A 54 -15.68 6.13 -8.39
C ILE A 54 -16.95 5.54 -8.99
N LYS A 55 -18.12 6.06 -8.62
CA LYS A 55 -19.42 5.59 -9.10
C LYS A 55 -19.60 5.83 -10.60
N GLU A 56 -19.31 7.04 -11.09
CA GLU A 56 -19.43 7.43 -12.50
C GLU A 56 -18.54 6.55 -13.41
N HIS A 57 -17.33 6.25 -12.95
CA HIS A 57 -16.38 5.44 -13.69
C HIS A 57 -16.51 3.93 -13.40
N LYS A 58 -17.45 3.51 -12.54
CA LYS A 58 -17.67 2.12 -12.12
C LYS A 58 -16.40 1.45 -11.60
N ILE A 59 -15.62 2.17 -10.80
CA ILE A 59 -14.35 1.70 -10.25
C ILE A 59 -14.62 0.75 -9.09
N ASN A 60 -14.06 -0.46 -9.15
CA ASN A 60 -14.12 -1.47 -8.09
C ASN A 60 -12.72 -1.93 -7.62
N ARG A 61 -11.65 -1.37 -8.20
CA ARG A 61 -10.25 -1.62 -7.85
C ARG A 61 -9.53 -0.29 -7.75
N ILE A 62 -8.93 -0.01 -6.60
CA ILE A 62 -8.14 1.20 -6.38
C ILE A 62 -6.73 0.80 -6.02
N PHE A 63 -5.77 1.34 -6.76
CA PHE A 63 -4.35 1.14 -6.49
C PHE A 63 -3.73 2.47 -6.06
N ILE A 64 -3.08 2.48 -4.90
CA ILE A 64 -2.34 3.64 -4.37
C ILE A 64 -0.84 3.32 -4.45
N PRO A 65 -0.12 3.81 -5.48
CA PRO A 65 1.32 3.59 -5.60
C PRO A 65 2.08 4.40 -4.54
N ASP A 66 3.37 4.08 -4.33
CA ASP A 66 4.26 4.92 -3.54
C ASP A 66 4.53 6.30 -4.19
N ASN A 67 5.05 7.24 -3.40
CA ASN A 67 5.43 8.59 -3.76
C ASN A 67 6.95 8.78 -3.83
N LEU A 68 7.62 7.93 -4.60
CA LEU A 68 9.08 7.88 -4.77
C LEU A 68 9.75 9.22 -5.18
N HIS A 69 8.99 10.23 -5.64
CA HIS A 69 9.54 11.40 -6.31
C HIS A 69 8.99 12.76 -5.84
N SER A 70 8.12 12.81 -4.83
CA SER A 70 7.67 14.11 -4.29
C SER A 70 7.29 14.01 -2.82
N ALA A 71 7.43 15.09 -2.04
CA ALA A 71 6.85 15.13 -0.71
C ALA A 71 5.34 14.88 -0.80
N PRO A 72 4.70 14.16 0.14
CA PRO A 72 3.25 14.02 0.15
C PRO A 72 2.62 15.41 0.12
N THR A 73 2.01 15.77 -1.01
CA THR A 73 1.19 16.98 -1.03
C THR A 73 0.03 16.75 -0.06
N PRO A 74 -0.39 17.74 0.74
CA PRO A 74 -1.55 17.61 1.62
C PRO A 74 -2.80 17.08 0.89
N TYR A 75 -2.89 17.32 -0.42
CA TYR A 75 -3.89 16.77 -1.33
C TYR A 75 -3.91 15.23 -1.34
N ARG A 76 -2.75 14.59 -1.52
CA ARG A 76 -2.67 13.12 -1.62
C ARG A 76 -3.11 12.46 -0.33
N GLN A 77 -2.70 12.98 0.82
CA GLN A 77 -3.05 12.40 2.12
C GLN A 77 -4.56 12.46 2.37
N LEU A 78 -5.20 13.61 2.14
CA LEU A 78 -6.66 13.76 2.30
C LEU A 78 -7.45 12.87 1.34
N VAL A 79 -6.98 12.70 0.11
CA VAL A 79 -7.60 11.81 -0.88
C VAL A 79 -7.41 10.35 -0.51
N THR A 80 -6.23 9.95 -0.05
CA THR A 80 -5.98 8.59 0.47
C THR A 80 -6.90 8.31 1.66
N GLU A 81 -7.02 9.23 2.62
CA GLU A 81 -7.94 9.12 3.76
C GLU A 81 -9.40 8.97 3.30
N ALA A 82 -9.83 9.73 2.29
CA ALA A 82 -11.16 9.61 1.72
C ALA A 82 -11.39 8.25 1.03
N ILE A 83 -10.46 7.80 0.19
CA ILE A 83 -10.52 6.48 -0.48
C ILE A 83 -10.62 5.37 0.55
N VAL A 84 -9.76 5.40 1.56
CA VAL A 84 -9.71 4.40 2.62
C VAL A 84 -11.03 4.33 3.39
N LYS A 85 -11.69 5.48 3.65
CA LYS A 85 -13.04 5.50 4.24
C LYS A 85 -14.12 4.98 3.30
N ILE A 86 -14.03 5.28 2.00
CA ILE A 86 -14.99 4.78 0.99
C ILE A 86 -14.92 3.26 0.88
N VAL A 87 -13.71 2.68 0.90
CA VAL A 87 -13.48 1.23 0.85
C VAL A 87 -13.95 0.56 2.14
N ASP A 88 -13.70 1.16 3.31
CA ASP A 88 -14.23 0.64 4.59
C ASP A 88 -15.76 0.48 4.56
N ASP A 89 -16.44 1.47 3.98
CA ASP A 89 -17.91 1.54 3.88
C ASP A 89 -18.49 0.71 2.71
N ASN A 90 -17.65 0.29 1.75
CA ASN A 90 -18.06 -0.45 0.56
C ASN A 90 -17.08 -1.59 0.24
N PRO A 91 -17.31 -2.81 0.78
CA PRO A 91 -16.41 -3.95 0.59
C PRO A 91 -16.32 -4.44 -0.86
N ALA A 92 -17.20 -4.00 -1.76
CA ALA A 92 -17.13 -4.34 -3.18
C ALA A 92 -15.97 -3.63 -3.93
N ILE A 93 -15.35 -2.62 -3.30
CA ILE A 93 -14.17 -1.93 -3.83
C ILE A 93 -12.93 -2.51 -3.16
N HIS A 94 -12.03 -3.08 -3.94
CA HIS A 94 -10.77 -3.60 -3.40
C HIS A 94 -9.68 -2.54 -3.48
N LEU A 95 -8.80 -2.54 -2.49
CA LEU A 95 -7.71 -1.58 -2.35
C LEU A 95 -6.38 -2.34 -2.30
N LEU A 96 -5.41 -1.85 -3.04
CA LEU A 96 -4.00 -2.24 -2.90
C LEU A 96 -3.21 -0.94 -2.70
N GLY A 97 -2.42 -0.89 -1.64
CA GLY A 97 -1.54 0.25 -1.42
C GLY A 97 -0.12 -0.16 -1.13
N ILE A 98 0.79 0.68 -1.61
CA ILE A 98 2.23 0.53 -1.45
C ILE A 98 2.75 1.71 -0.62
N CYS A 99 3.69 1.41 0.28
CA CYS A 99 4.33 2.32 1.23
C CYS A 99 3.36 2.91 2.28
N GLU A 100 3.81 3.95 2.99
CA GLU A 100 3.24 4.47 4.23
C GLU A 100 1.90 5.21 4.08
N GLY A 101 1.47 5.51 2.85
CA GLY A 101 0.35 6.42 2.60
C GLY A 101 -0.97 5.96 3.25
N ILE A 102 -1.21 4.65 3.27
CA ILE A 102 -2.43 4.07 3.88
C ILE A 102 -2.28 3.96 5.39
N MET A 103 -1.08 3.66 5.89
CA MET A 103 -0.81 3.57 7.33
C MET A 103 -1.05 4.91 8.01
N ASN A 104 -0.52 5.98 7.42
CA ASN A 104 -0.74 7.35 7.87
C ASN A 104 -2.23 7.73 7.81
N ALA A 105 -2.95 7.32 6.76
CA ALA A 105 -4.38 7.63 6.60
C ALA A 105 -5.28 6.96 7.65
N LYS A 106 -4.83 5.87 8.27
CA LYS A 106 -5.53 5.20 9.38
C LYS A 106 -5.05 5.65 10.76
N GLY A 107 -4.11 6.61 10.82
CA GLY A 107 -3.50 7.04 12.07
C GLY A 107 -2.72 5.93 12.77
N ILE A 108 -2.22 4.95 12.02
CA ILE A 108 -1.30 3.92 12.52
C ILE A 108 0.05 4.59 12.75
N GLU A 109 0.71 4.28 13.87
CA GLU A 109 2.01 4.87 14.17
C GLU A 109 3.07 4.35 13.18
N VAL A 110 3.69 5.27 12.46
CA VAL A 110 4.86 5.03 11.60
C VAL A 110 6.06 5.64 12.31
N VAL A 111 7.08 4.82 12.56
CA VAL A 111 8.36 5.21 13.16
C VAL A 111 9.43 5.27 12.09
N SER A 112 10.39 6.16 12.27
CA SER A 112 11.56 6.21 11.41
C SER A 112 12.40 4.95 11.58
N VAL A 113 12.74 4.28 10.47
CA VAL A 113 13.73 3.19 10.47
C VAL A 113 15.16 3.71 10.23
N VAL A 114 15.33 5.01 9.98
CA VAL A 114 16.65 5.62 9.73
C VAL A 114 17.42 6.00 11.00
N SER A 115 16.81 5.88 12.19
CA SER A 115 17.51 6.12 13.46
C SER A 115 18.38 4.95 13.93
N ASP A 116 18.33 3.82 13.23
CA ASP A 116 19.07 2.60 13.50
C ASP A 116 19.84 2.22 12.23
N GLU A 117 21.18 2.27 12.28
CA GLU A 117 22.04 2.09 11.10
C GLU A 117 21.83 0.73 10.41
N GLU A 118 21.52 -0.31 11.17
CA GLU A 118 21.32 -1.66 10.63
C GLU A 118 19.99 -1.74 9.86
N LYS A 119 18.92 -1.18 10.44
CA LYS A 119 17.61 -1.06 9.78
C LYS A 119 17.64 -0.13 8.57
N GLN A 120 18.40 0.95 8.65
CA GLN A 120 18.58 1.85 7.51
C GLN A 120 19.23 1.11 6.32
N ARG A 121 20.26 0.30 6.58
CA ARG A 121 20.94 -0.47 5.53
C ARG A 121 20.08 -1.57 4.93
N SER A 122 19.11 -2.13 5.65
CA SER A 122 18.17 -3.11 5.10
C SER A 122 17.08 -2.44 4.28
N HIS A 123 16.40 -1.44 4.85
CA HIS A 123 15.18 -0.87 4.27
C HIS A 123 15.40 0.17 3.16
N LEU A 124 16.64 0.63 2.96
CA LEU A 124 17.02 1.50 1.83
C LEU A 124 17.84 0.77 0.75
N LYS A 125 17.84 -0.57 0.74
CA LYS A 125 18.64 -1.39 -0.20
C LYS A 125 18.40 -1.07 -1.67
N SER A 126 17.17 -0.77 -2.03
CA SER A 126 16.74 -0.46 -3.40
C SER A 126 16.59 1.04 -3.64
N ALA A 127 16.89 1.88 -2.64
CA ALA A 127 16.92 3.33 -2.80
C ALA A 127 18.04 3.76 -3.78
N PRO A 128 17.89 4.88 -4.49
CA PRO A 128 16.73 5.78 -4.49
C PRO A 128 15.61 5.35 -5.45
N ASN A 129 15.78 4.25 -6.21
CA ASN A 129 14.80 3.85 -7.23
C ASN A 129 14.60 2.33 -7.25
N PRO A 130 13.58 1.81 -6.55
CA PRO A 130 13.27 0.38 -6.48
C PRO A 130 12.74 -0.19 -7.81
N GLN A 131 12.49 0.64 -8.82
CA GLN A 131 12.06 0.22 -10.16
C GLN A 131 13.23 -0.03 -11.13
N LYS A 132 14.49 0.17 -10.71
CA LYS A 132 15.66 -0.24 -11.51
C LYS A 132 15.71 -1.77 -11.62
N GLU A 133 16.27 -2.28 -12.72
CA GLU A 133 16.22 -3.72 -13.06
C GLU A 133 16.96 -4.60 -12.03
N ASP A 134 18.16 -4.17 -11.63
CA ASP A 134 19.05 -4.95 -10.78
C ASP A 134 19.11 -4.44 -9.34
N VAL A 135 17.99 -3.90 -8.82
CA VAL A 135 17.96 -3.46 -7.43
C VAL A 135 18.08 -4.64 -6.47
N PRO A 136 18.85 -4.52 -5.37
CA PRO A 136 18.87 -5.55 -4.35
C PRO A 136 17.45 -5.80 -3.81
N LEU A 137 17.15 -7.04 -3.43
CA LEU A 137 15.87 -7.41 -2.84
C LEU A 137 16.03 -7.67 -1.34
N GLN A 138 15.01 -7.30 -0.57
CA GLN A 138 14.89 -7.59 0.85
C GLN A 138 14.01 -8.80 1.06
N GLN A 139 14.46 -9.73 1.91
CA GLN A 139 13.62 -10.85 2.34
C GLN A 139 12.48 -10.34 3.22
N ILE A 140 11.28 -10.85 2.95
CA ILE A 140 10.14 -10.75 3.85
C ILE A 140 9.65 -12.15 4.24
N LYS A 141 9.15 -12.28 5.46
CA LYS A 141 8.54 -13.47 6.04
C LYS A 141 7.04 -13.25 6.15
N ILE A 142 6.26 -14.08 5.46
CA ILE A 142 4.81 -13.98 5.36
C ILE A 142 4.18 -14.84 6.45
N VAL A 143 3.25 -14.23 7.18
CA VAL A 143 2.57 -14.83 8.33
C VAL A 143 1.64 -15.96 7.83
N PRO A 144 1.68 -17.16 8.45
CA PRO A 144 0.79 -18.27 8.10
C PRO A 144 -0.68 -17.89 8.27
N ASN A 145 -1.57 -18.50 7.48
CA ASN A 145 -3.02 -18.28 7.53
C ASN A 145 -3.48 -16.83 7.27
N SER A 146 -2.60 -15.98 6.74
CA SER A 146 -2.97 -14.67 6.17
C SER A 146 -3.52 -14.84 4.76
N ARG A 147 -4.30 -13.85 4.28
CA ARG A 147 -4.71 -13.80 2.87
C ARG A 147 -3.49 -13.77 1.96
N LEU A 148 -2.44 -13.04 2.35
CA LEU A 148 -1.20 -13.01 1.60
C LEU A 148 -0.61 -14.42 1.43
N ALA A 149 -0.59 -15.22 2.49
CA ALA A 149 -0.13 -16.61 2.43
C ALA A 149 -0.96 -17.47 1.45
N GLU A 150 -2.29 -17.31 1.42
CA GLU A 150 -3.16 -18.01 0.46
C GLU A 150 -2.82 -17.66 -0.99
N VAL A 151 -2.61 -16.37 -1.28
CA VAL A 151 -2.33 -15.86 -2.64
C VAL A 151 -1.03 -16.43 -3.20
N ILE A 152 -0.03 -16.61 -2.33
CA ILE A 152 1.35 -16.93 -2.70
C ILE A 152 1.70 -18.42 -2.54
N ALA A 153 0.85 -19.22 -1.88
CA ALA A 153 1.08 -20.64 -1.61
C ALA A 153 1.29 -21.50 -2.87
N LYS A 154 0.79 -21.07 -4.04
CA LYS A 154 1.03 -21.76 -5.32
C LYS A 154 2.46 -21.61 -5.86
N PHE A 155 3.24 -20.67 -5.34
CA PHE A 155 4.58 -20.34 -5.84
C PHE A 155 5.69 -20.62 -4.83
N LEU A 156 5.34 -20.81 -3.56
CA LEU A 156 6.28 -20.92 -2.46
C LEU A 156 5.94 -22.12 -1.59
N ILE A 157 6.97 -22.77 -1.07
CA ILE A 157 6.84 -23.86 -0.10
C ILE A 157 7.02 -23.26 1.29
N PRO A 158 6.07 -23.46 2.22
CA PRO A 158 6.24 -22.97 3.59
C PRO A 158 7.30 -23.78 4.33
N ASN A 159 7.89 -23.19 5.37
CA ASN A 159 8.74 -23.92 6.30
C ASN A 159 7.91 -24.80 7.26
N GLU A 160 8.58 -25.49 8.17
CA GLU A 160 7.96 -26.40 9.16
C GLU A 160 6.90 -25.71 10.05
N ASN A 161 7.01 -24.40 10.24
CA ASN A 161 6.08 -23.59 11.02
C ASN A 161 4.98 -22.92 10.16
N GLY A 162 4.88 -23.28 8.87
CA GLY A 162 3.89 -22.72 7.95
C GLY A 162 4.24 -21.34 7.36
N TRP A 163 5.41 -20.79 7.67
CA TRP A 163 5.83 -19.46 7.19
C TRP A 163 6.38 -19.54 5.77
N PHE A 164 6.07 -18.53 4.97
CA PHE A 164 6.64 -18.38 3.63
C PHE A 164 7.68 -17.25 3.61
N SER A 165 8.65 -17.35 2.70
CA SER A 165 9.64 -16.29 2.48
C SER A 165 9.69 -15.90 1.01
N THR A 166 9.76 -14.60 0.74
CA THR A 166 9.97 -14.05 -0.61
C THR A 166 10.82 -12.79 -0.53
N TYR A 167 11.12 -12.16 -1.67
CA TYR A 167 12.00 -11.01 -1.72
C TYR A 167 11.42 -9.88 -2.56
N PHE A 168 11.30 -8.67 -2.00
CA PHE A 168 10.83 -7.50 -2.73
C PHE A 168 11.86 -6.37 -2.68
N PRO A 169 11.87 -5.48 -3.69
CA PRO A 169 12.60 -4.23 -3.59
C PRO A 169 12.12 -3.46 -2.36
N ASP A 170 13.07 -2.83 -1.66
CA ASP A 170 12.79 -2.08 -0.46
C ASP A 170 13.57 -0.75 -0.42
N ALA A 171 12.85 0.35 -0.22
CA ALA A 171 13.37 1.71 -0.34
C ALA A 171 12.61 2.72 0.53
N HIS A 172 12.09 2.29 1.69
CA HIS A 172 11.36 3.18 2.62
C HIS A 172 12.20 3.59 3.82
N SER A 173 11.88 4.76 4.37
CA SER A 173 12.54 5.36 5.54
C SER A 173 11.71 5.33 6.81
N GLY A 174 10.40 5.07 6.71
CA GLY A 174 9.50 4.86 7.83
C GLY A 174 8.85 3.49 7.76
N ALA A 175 8.57 2.92 8.91
CA ALA A 175 7.89 1.63 9.02
C ALA A 175 6.85 1.65 10.12
N VAL A 176 5.87 0.75 10.00
CA VAL A 176 4.84 0.58 11.02
C VAL A 176 5.50 0.10 12.31
N SER A 177 5.26 0.83 13.40
CA SER A 177 5.76 0.51 14.73
C SER A 177 5.26 -0.88 15.17
N ASN A 178 6.17 -1.80 15.51
CA ASN A 178 5.83 -3.15 15.95
C ASN A 178 5.69 -3.26 17.49
N THR A 179 5.34 -2.16 18.16
CA THR A 179 5.05 -2.16 19.59
C THR A 179 3.74 -2.90 19.89
N ALA A 180 3.60 -3.43 21.10
CA ALA A 180 2.36 -4.10 21.52
C ALA A 180 1.14 -3.16 21.46
N GLU A 181 1.33 -1.87 21.76
CA GLU A 181 0.28 -0.85 21.67
C GLU A 181 -0.18 -0.63 20.23
N ASN A 182 0.75 -0.42 19.29
CA ASN A 182 0.39 -0.20 17.89
C ASN A 182 -0.20 -1.46 17.25
N ARG A 183 0.23 -2.66 17.66
CA ARG A 183 -0.41 -3.93 17.26
C ARG A 183 -1.85 -4.04 17.74
N ARG A 184 -2.13 -3.72 19.01
CA ARG A 184 -3.53 -3.69 19.53
C ARG A 184 -4.37 -2.64 18.80
N LYS A 185 -3.77 -1.50 18.43
CA LYS A 185 -4.43 -0.47 17.63
C LYS A 185 -4.78 -0.98 16.23
N LEU A 186 -3.84 -1.64 15.54
CA LEU A 186 -4.09 -2.30 14.25
C LEU A 186 -5.25 -3.29 14.36
N GLU A 187 -5.20 -4.19 15.33
CA GLU A 187 -6.24 -5.20 15.56
C GLU A 187 -7.61 -4.57 15.85
N SER A 188 -7.67 -3.53 16.68
CA SER A 188 -8.94 -2.84 16.99
C SER A 188 -9.53 -2.08 15.80
N LEU A 189 -8.69 -1.70 14.82
CA LEU A 189 -9.12 -1.14 13.54
C LEU A 189 -9.49 -2.22 12.50
N GLY A 190 -9.36 -3.51 12.84
CA GLY A 190 -9.67 -4.64 11.97
C GLY A 190 -8.53 -5.02 11.02
N TYR A 191 -7.29 -4.68 11.35
CA TYR A 191 -6.09 -5.05 10.60
C TYR A 191 -5.37 -6.23 11.24
N LYS A 192 -4.71 -7.03 10.41
CA LYS A 192 -3.80 -8.09 10.83
C LYS A 192 -2.45 -7.93 10.15
N VAL A 193 -1.38 -8.31 10.84
CA VAL A 193 -0.05 -8.33 10.23
C VAL A 193 0.05 -9.53 9.29
N ALA A 194 0.48 -9.27 8.05
CA ALA A 194 0.60 -10.27 6.99
C ALA A 194 2.06 -10.60 6.64
N ALA A 195 3.01 -9.71 6.90
CA ALA A 195 4.43 -9.99 6.70
C ALA A 195 5.35 -9.15 7.59
N PHE A 196 6.55 -9.68 7.84
CA PHE A 196 7.65 -9.00 8.52
C PHE A 196 8.92 -9.01 7.67
N SER A 197 9.82 -8.06 7.90
CA SER A 197 11.21 -8.17 7.47
C SER A 197 11.96 -9.18 8.35
N SER A 198 13.19 -9.55 7.96
CA SER A 198 14.05 -10.40 8.79
C SER A 198 14.30 -9.83 10.19
N GLU A 199 14.29 -8.49 10.32
CA GLU A 199 14.51 -7.77 11.58
C GLU A 199 13.22 -7.50 12.38
N GLY A 200 12.10 -8.10 11.96
CA GLY A 200 10.83 -8.00 12.68
C GLY A 200 10.08 -6.69 12.46
N VAL A 201 10.42 -5.92 11.42
CA VAL A 201 9.64 -4.74 10.98
C VAL A 201 8.41 -5.22 10.22
N ILE A 202 7.25 -4.60 10.42
CA ILE A 202 6.02 -4.96 9.71
C ILE A 202 6.13 -4.48 8.25
N GLU A 203 6.03 -5.42 7.31
CA GLU A 203 6.20 -5.17 5.87
C GLU A 203 4.89 -5.28 5.08
N ALA A 204 3.91 -5.97 5.64
CA ALA A 204 2.57 -5.99 5.08
C ALA A 204 1.53 -6.17 6.17
N ILE A 205 0.36 -5.55 5.96
CA ILE A 205 -0.85 -5.79 6.74
C ILE A 205 -2.02 -6.07 5.80
N GLU A 206 -3.02 -6.77 6.32
CA GLU A 206 -4.30 -6.98 5.65
C GLU A 206 -5.44 -6.38 6.47
N ASP A 207 -6.48 -5.87 5.81
CA ASP A 207 -7.70 -5.42 6.48
C ASP A 207 -8.78 -6.51 6.58
N LYS A 208 -9.85 -6.19 7.29
CA LYS A 208 -11.05 -7.03 7.46
C LYS A 208 -11.75 -7.41 6.15
N HIS A 209 -11.46 -6.73 5.04
CA HIS A 209 -12.00 -7.00 3.71
C HIS A 209 -11.01 -7.81 2.84
N GLY A 210 -9.89 -8.22 3.41
CA GLY A 210 -8.83 -8.99 2.75
C GLY A 210 -7.95 -8.16 1.81
N ASN A 211 -8.05 -6.83 1.83
CA ASN A 211 -7.12 -5.97 1.09
C ASN A 211 -5.75 -6.03 1.73
N ILE A 212 -4.68 -6.00 0.92
CA ILE A 212 -3.30 -6.12 1.39
C ILE A 212 -2.57 -4.80 1.12
N TYR A 213 -1.77 -4.39 2.09
CA TYR A 213 -1.01 -3.15 2.07
C TYR A 213 0.46 -3.46 2.34
N PHE A 214 1.36 -3.00 1.48
CA PHE A 214 2.78 -3.30 1.57
C PHE A 214 3.57 -2.05 1.92
N GLN A 215 4.63 -2.21 2.70
CA GLN A 215 5.62 -1.18 2.95
C GLN A 215 6.74 -1.25 1.88
N CYS A 216 7.17 -2.47 1.53
CA CYS A 216 8.02 -2.78 0.37
C CYS A 216 7.30 -2.68 -0.99
N TYR A 217 8.02 -2.93 -2.09
CA TYR A 217 7.61 -2.57 -3.46
C TYR A 217 7.42 -3.77 -4.42
N PRO A 218 6.47 -4.69 -4.18
CA PRO A 218 6.22 -5.82 -5.08
C PRO A 218 5.84 -5.37 -6.51
N GLU A 219 5.20 -4.22 -6.65
CA GLU A 219 4.76 -3.67 -7.93
C GLU A 219 5.94 -3.35 -8.88
N ALA A 220 7.10 -3.02 -8.32
CA ALA A 220 8.31 -2.75 -9.09
C ALA A 220 8.81 -3.99 -9.87
N LEU A 221 8.60 -5.20 -9.33
CA LEU A 221 8.91 -6.44 -10.03
C LEU A 221 7.94 -6.72 -11.18
N VAL A 222 6.68 -6.29 -11.05
CA VAL A 222 5.63 -6.54 -12.05
C VAL A 222 5.81 -5.65 -13.27
N VAL A 223 6.18 -4.38 -13.08
CA VAL A 223 6.44 -3.42 -14.18
C VAL A 223 7.44 -3.95 -15.20
N LYS A 224 8.41 -4.77 -14.75
CA LYS A 224 9.46 -5.34 -15.60
C LYS A 224 9.43 -6.87 -15.64
N SER A 225 8.28 -7.47 -15.38
CA SER A 225 8.07 -8.92 -15.30
C SER A 225 8.66 -9.70 -16.48
N TYR A 226 8.50 -9.23 -17.73
CA TYR A 226 9.08 -9.89 -18.90
C TYR A 226 10.61 -10.02 -18.81
N LYS A 227 11.33 -8.95 -18.45
CA LYS A 227 12.77 -9.03 -18.26
C LYS A 227 13.15 -9.86 -17.03
N ASN A 228 12.43 -9.67 -15.92
CA ASN A 228 12.71 -10.38 -14.67
C ASN A 228 12.52 -11.90 -14.78
N LEU A 229 11.55 -12.37 -15.58
CA LEU A 229 11.28 -13.79 -15.80
C LEU A 229 12.23 -14.43 -16.81
N TYR A 230 12.56 -13.74 -17.91
CA TYR A 230 13.31 -14.33 -19.02
C TYR A 230 14.82 -14.05 -19.02
N LEU A 231 15.26 -12.97 -18.38
CA LEU A 231 16.67 -12.52 -18.42
C LEU A 231 17.37 -12.60 -17.06
N SER A 232 16.65 -12.87 -15.97
CA SER A 232 17.28 -13.00 -14.66
C SER A 232 17.93 -14.38 -14.50
N ASN A 233 19.24 -14.38 -14.25
CA ASN A 233 19.99 -15.58 -13.85
C ASN A 233 19.71 -16.00 -12.38
N TYR A 234 18.89 -15.24 -11.65
CA TYR A 234 18.62 -15.45 -10.23
C TYR A 234 17.23 -16.03 -10.02
N LYS A 235 17.19 -17.30 -9.59
CA LYS A 235 15.94 -18.05 -9.32
C LYS A 235 15.07 -17.35 -8.28
N GLU A 236 15.66 -16.69 -7.29
CA GLU A 236 14.93 -15.96 -6.25
C GLU A 236 14.15 -14.77 -6.82
N ARG A 237 14.74 -14.02 -7.77
CA ARG A 237 14.05 -12.93 -8.48
C ARG A 237 12.97 -13.49 -9.41
N GLN A 238 13.27 -14.62 -10.05
CA GLN A 238 12.36 -15.57 -10.70
C GLN A 238 11.01 -15.67 -9.96
N VAL A 239 11.11 -16.34 -8.83
CA VAL A 239 10.00 -16.69 -7.94
C VAL A 239 9.36 -15.43 -7.36
N SER A 240 10.14 -14.45 -6.90
CA SER A 240 9.59 -13.23 -6.30
C SER A 240 8.77 -12.41 -7.31
N THR A 241 9.13 -12.44 -8.60
CA THR A 241 8.35 -11.81 -9.66
C THR A 241 7.01 -12.54 -9.87
N LEU A 242 7.00 -13.87 -9.84
CA LEU A 242 5.76 -14.66 -9.92
C LEU A 242 4.84 -14.39 -8.73
N VAL A 243 5.41 -14.30 -7.53
CA VAL A 243 4.70 -13.93 -6.29
C VAL A 243 4.09 -12.53 -6.42
N ALA A 244 4.85 -11.54 -6.89
CA ALA A 244 4.35 -10.19 -7.12
C ALA A 244 3.21 -10.17 -8.16
N ILE A 245 3.33 -10.93 -9.25
CA ILE A 245 2.25 -11.11 -10.24
C ILE A 245 1.02 -11.76 -9.59
N ALA A 246 1.20 -12.70 -8.67
CA ALA A 246 0.12 -13.33 -7.91
C ALA A 246 -0.68 -12.30 -7.11
N ILE A 247 0.04 -11.43 -6.39
CA ILE A 247 -0.53 -10.37 -5.55
C ILE A 247 -1.33 -9.38 -6.42
N ILE A 248 -0.77 -8.94 -7.55
CA ILE A 248 -1.47 -8.04 -8.47
C ILE A 248 -2.69 -8.72 -9.09
N ASN A 249 -2.60 -10.01 -9.46
CA ASN A 249 -3.75 -10.75 -9.99
C ASN A 249 -4.84 -10.93 -8.94
N ASP A 250 -4.50 -11.24 -7.68
CA ASP A 250 -5.48 -11.33 -6.60
C ASP A 250 -6.22 -9.99 -6.44
N PHE A 251 -5.47 -8.89 -6.35
CA PHE A 251 -6.05 -7.56 -6.29
C PHE A 251 -7.02 -7.29 -7.46
N LEU A 252 -6.61 -7.54 -8.70
CA LEU A 252 -7.42 -7.24 -9.88
C LEU A 252 -8.65 -8.15 -10.00
N TYR A 253 -8.51 -9.44 -9.71
CA TYR A 253 -9.47 -10.47 -10.12
C TYR A 253 -10.18 -11.20 -8.98
N ARG A 254 -9.91 -10.86 -7.71
CA ARG A 254 -10.64 -11.44 -6.58
C ARG A 254 -12.14 -11.18 -6.73
N ALA A 255 -12.94 -12.21 -6.54
CA ALA A 255 -14.40 -12.14 -6.57
C ALA A 255 -14.95 -11.24 -5.45
#